data_AF-A0A7V7K098-F1
#
_entry.id   AF-A0A7V7K098-F1
#
_cell.length_a   1.000
_cell.length_b   1.000
_cell.length_c   1.000
_cell.angle_alpha   90.00
_cell.angle_beta   90.00
_cell.angle_gamma   90.00
#
_symmetry.space_group_name_H-M   'P 1'
#
loop_
_entity.id
_entity.type
_entity.pdbx_description
1 polymer ?
#
loop_
_entity_poly.entity_id
_entity_poly.type
_entity_poly.pdbx_seq_one_letter_code
_entity_poly.pdbx_strand_id
1 'polypeptide(L)'
;MFTLPYLFHNKRLIFLSLTILALILALPITASRAADTKYSDSAHGSLDIGVCRPDICTAATPNGDYAKGNCANCHELHASIEGVEPATPSPFTLFTTNFDIAYTGNPYDEATNICFTCHNSPASIQTVTNNDYATTFGDYTGPSANSILAMFNQTPADPSYHNLYDIWVYAKNNFTWFKESSNPCVACHNPHLAKRNNSDPTNPTLTSISRPTDHENLWGDDDNERMSAFVSSSAYTYQPPYRYQSTTTFEPTAEQTPDYVTFCLDCHQNQVYSTALGGNLKAINWDSDIHGKGVRYNNLAGSPQDFGYVKPPYWDGVSNPDTPANYVLSCVNCHEPHATVLAQKIGINLIRKEINGWYNSLVENCNIGVIDNGNDWCERGVCEKCHATYEHQSGKIGGCFGCHGHGLSVGGGGSAMKTF
;
A
#
# COMPACT_ATOMS: atom_id res chain seq x y z
N MET A 1 -72.54 35.26 10.59
CA MET A 1 -71.18 35.73 10.93
C MET A 1 -70.53 34.63 11.76
N PHE A 2 -70.03 33.57 11.10
CA PHE A 2 -69.37 32.45 11.76
C PHE A 2 -67.86 32.67 11.74
N THR A 3 -67.25 32.44 12.89
CA THR A 3 -65.93 32.90 13.27
C THR A 3 -64.81 32.09 12.60
N LEU A 4 -63.74 32.81 12.24
CA LEU A 4 -62.56 32.37 11.51
C LEU A 4 -61.36 31.77 12.32
N PRO A 5 -61.45 31.33 13.60
CA PRO A 5 -60.24 30.89 14.32
C PRO A 5 -59.85 29.41 14.11
N TYR A 6 -60.72 28.56 13.55
CA TYR A 6 -60.42 27.13 13.37
C TYR A 6 -59.42 26.83 12.24
N LEU A 7 -59.25 27.73 11.27
CA LEU A 7 -58.39 27.51 10.09
C LEU A 7 -56.89 27.71 10.36
N PHE A 8 -56.52 28.48 11.39
CA PHE A 8 -55.11 28.77 11.69
C PHE A 8 -54.44 27.72 12.58
N HIS A 9 -55.19 27.03 13.45
CA HIS A 9 -54.67 25.95 14.27
C HIS A 9 -54.30 24.71 13.44
N ASN A 10 -55.13 24.36 12.45
CA ASN A 10 -54.89 23.21 11.58
C ASN A 10 -53.65 23.39 10.68
N LYS A 11 -53.35 24.61 10.23
CA LYS A 11 -52.17 24.87 9.38
C LYS A 11 -50.84 24.67 10.13
N ARG A 12 -50.78 25.00 11.42
CA ARG A 12 -49.58 24.79 12.24
C ARG A 12 -49.33 23.30 12.54
N LEU A 13 -50.40 22.55 12.80
CA LEU A 13 -50.34 21.09 12.97
C LEU A 13 -49.90 20.38 11.68
N ILE A 14 -50.43 20.78 10.53
CA ILE A 14 -50.04 20.21 9.24
C ILE A 14 -48.57 20.51 8.91
N PHE A 15 -48.10 21.74 9.15
CA PHE A 15 -46.68 22.07 8.94
C PHE A 15 -45.76 21.27 9.86
N LEU A 16 -46.08 21.16 11.15
CA LEU A 16 -45.29 20.40 12.11
C LEU A 16 -45.20 18.92 11.72
N SER A 17 -46.33 18.31 11.33
CA SER A 17 -46.39 16.91 10.87
C SER A 17 -45.60 16.68 9.59
N LEU A 18 -45.61 17.62 8.64
CA LEU A 18 -44.82 17.53 7.40
C LEU A 18 -43.32 17.66 7.66
N THR A 19 -42.88 18.54 8.57
CA THR A 19 -41.46 18.62 8.97
C THR A 19 -40.98 17.38 9.70
N ILE A 20 -41.79 16.79 10.59
CA ILE A 20 -41.43 15.54 11.28
C ILE A 20 -41.36 14.39 10.28
N LEU A 21 -42.31 14.31 9.34
CA LEU A 21 -42.29 13.29 8.28
C LEU A 21 -41.07 13.45 7.36
N ALA A 22 -40.69 14.68 7.00
CA ALA A 22 -39.50 14.96 6.20
C ALA A 22 -38.21 14.59 6.96
N LEU A 23 -38.13 14.82 8.28
CA LEU A 23 -37.00 14.37 9.10
C LEU A 23 -36.93 12.84 9.16
N ILE A 24 -38.06 12.16 9.37
CA ILE A 24 -38.15 10.69 9.42
C ILE A 24 -37.79 10.06 8.07
N LEU A 25 -38.16 10.70 6.95
CA LEU A 25 -37.81 10.25 5.59
C LEU A 25 -36.35 10.57 5.22
N ALA A 26 -35.74 11.62 5.80
CA ALA A 26 -34.34 11.97 5.57
C ALA A 26 -33.36 11.13 6.43
N LEU A 27 -33.78 10.72 7.63
CA LEU A 27 -32.99 9.87 8.54
C LEU A 27 -32.47 8.54 7.93
N PRO A 28 -33.24 7.77 7.15
CA PRO A 28 -32.72 6.55 6.52
C PRO A 28 -31.75 6.81 5.37
N ILE A 29 -31.78 8.00 4.75
CA ILE A 29 -30.90 8.36 3.62
C ILE A 29 -29.49 8.71 4.12
N THR A 30 -29.35 9.20 5.36
CA THR A 30 -28.04 9.40 6.00
C THR A 30 -27.55 8.17 6.76
N ALA A 31 -28.45 7.31 7.25
CA ALA A 31 -28.08 6.10 7.98
C ALA A 31 -27.55 4.98 7.05
N SER A 32 -27.94 4.96 5.77
CA SER A 32 -27.47 3.97 4.79
C SER A 32 -26.00 4.11 4.38
N ARG A 33 -25.32 5.21 4.72
CA ARG A 33 -23.86 5.31 4.58
C ARG A 33 -23.09 4.81 5.81
N ALA A 34 -23.76 4.62 6.94
CA ALA A 34 -23.15 4.19 8.21
C ALA A 34 -23.31 2.68 8.49
N ALA A 35 -24.00 1.94 7.61
CA ALA A 35 -24.38 0.55 7.83
C ALA A 35 -24.08 -0.30 6.60
N ASP A 36 -22.83 -0.76 6.43
CA ASP A 36 -22.54 -2.14 6.00
C ASP A 36 -21.06 -2.58 6.00
N THR A 37 -20.13 -1.90 6.69
CA THR A 37 -18.92 -2.62 7.15
C THR A 37 -19.34 -3.51 8.32
N LYS A 38 -19.94 -4.65 8.01
CA LYS A 38 -20.18 -5.69 9.02
C LYS A 38 -18.82 -5.99 9.64
N TYR A 39 -18.73 -5.95 10.97
CA TYR A 39 -17.50 -6.30 11.67
C TYR A 39 -16.93 -7.67 11.28
N SER A 40 -17.78 -8.57 10.77
CA SER A 40 -17.39 -9.83 10.17
C SER A 40 -16.50 -9.71 8.94
N ASP A 41 -16.62 -8.60 8.21
CA ASP A 41 -16.01 -8.40 6.90
C ASP A 41 -14.74 -7.53 7.01
N SER A 42 -14.51 -6.91 8.18
CA SER A 42 -13.29 -6.17 8.50
C SER A 42 -12.10 -7.11 8.73
N ALA A 43 -10.89 -6.64 8.38
CA ALA A 43 -9.63 -7.28 8.71
C ALA A 43 -9.46 -7.60 10.20
N HIS A 44 -10.10 -6.80 11.05
CA HIS A 44 -9.91 -6.85 12.50
C HIS A 44 -11.06 -7.57 13.23
N GLY A 45 -12.10 -8.05 12.53
CA GLY A 45 -13.24 -8.72 13.16
C GLY A 45 -13.42 -10.17 12.76
N SER A 46 -14.22 -10.92 13.52
CA SER A 46 -14.54 -12.32 13.31
C SER A 46 -16.04 -12.51 13.16
N LEU A 47 -16.44 -13.52 12.38
CA LEU A 47 -17.85 -13.93 12.28
C LEU A 47 -18.43 -14.38 13.63
N ASP A 48 -17.60 -14.91 14.53
CA ASP A 48 -18.03 -15.50 15.80
C ASP A 48 -18.08 -14.47 16.96
N ILE A 49 -17.13 -13.54 16.98
CA ILE A 49 -16.91 -12.61 18.10
C ILE A 49 -17.01 -11.12 17.71
N GLY A 50 -17.17 -10.79 16.42
CA GLY A 50 -17.07 -9.41 15.92
C GLY A 50 -15.63 -8.88 16.05
N VAL A 51 -15.46 -7.58 16.27
CA VAL A 51 -14.14 -7.00 16.58
C VAL A 51 -13.95 -7.00 18.09
N CYS A 52 -12.91 -7.66 18.58
CA CYS A 52 -12.56 -7.60 20.00
C CYS A 52 -11.07 -7.82 20.27
N ARG A 53 -10.56 -7.06 21.24
CA ARG A 53 -9.21 -7.19 21.76
C ARG A 53 -9.11 -8.45 22.64
N PRO A 54 -8.15 -9.39 22.39
CA PRO A 54 -8.07 -10.68 23.07
C PRO A 54 -7.94 -10.63 24.60
N ASP A 55 -7.34 -9.57 25.14
CA ASP A 55 -7.21 -9.30 26.57
C ASP A 55 -8.53 -8.89 27.25
N ILE A 56 -9.52 -8.39 26.48
CA ILE A 56 -10.88 -8.09 26.97
C ILE A 56 -11.83 -9.26 26.71
N CYS A 57 -11.77 -9.87 25.53
CA CYS A 57 -12.67 -10.98 25.16
C CYS A 57 -12.07 -12.35 25.47
N THR A 58 -12.19 -12.81 26.71
CA THR A 58 -11.90 -14.21 27.02
C THR A 58 -13.14 -15.09 26.85
N ALA A 59 -12.95 -16.33 26.37
CA ALA A 59 -14.02 -17.33 26.25
C ALA A 59 -14.70 -17.68 27.60
N ALA A 60 -14.07 -17.31 28.73
CA ALA A 60 -14.56 -17.55 30.09
C ALA A 60 -15.60 -16.52 30.57
N THR A 61 -15.80 -15.43 29.83
CA THR A 61 -16.87 -14.44 30.08
C THR A 61 -17.81 -14.39 28.88
N PRO A 62 -18.81 -15.30 28.79
CA PRO A 62 -19.79 -15.28 27.71
C PRO A 62 -20.62 -13.98 27.65
N ASN A 63 -20.56 -13.12 28.69
CA ASN A 63 -21.25 -11.82 28.83
C ASN A 63 -20.43 -10.78 29.65
N GLY A 64 -19.23 -10.37 29.23
CA GLY A 64 -18.43 -9.38 29.96
C GLY A 64 -18.64 -7.92 29.51
N ASP A 65 -19.88 -7.42 29.49
CA ASP A 65 -20.35 -6.02 29.35
C ASP A 65 -19.81 -5.07 28.25
N TYR A 66 -18.69 -5.35 27.58
CA TYR A 66 -18.31 -4.65 26.35
C TYR A 66 -19.02 -5.33 25.17
N ALA A 67 -20.00 -4.63 24.60
CA ALA A 67 -20.81 -5.15 23.51
C ALA A 67 -19.92 -5.65 22.36
N LYS A 68 -20.20 -6.87 21.89
CA LYS A 68 -19.64 -7.41 20.65
C LYS A 68 -19.84 -6.38 19.54
N GLY A 69 -18.76 -5.77 19.08
CA GLY A 69 -18.78 -4.70 18.08
C GLY A 69 -18.87 -3.30 18.67
N ASN A 70 -17.85 -2.50 18.38
CA ASN A 70 -17.94 -1.58 17.25
C ASN A 70 -16.61 -0.80 17.13
N CYS A 71 -16.12 -0.27 18.25
CA CYS A 71 -14.89 0.54 18.27
C CYS A 71 -13.85 0.02 19.27
N ALA A 72 -14.27 -0.77 20.27
CA ALA A 72 -13.48 -1.16 21.45
C ALA A 72 -12.19 -1.94 21.17
N ASN A 73 -12.05 -2.45 19.95
CA ASN A 73 -10.82 -3.07 19.49
C ASN A 73 -9.63 -2.09 19.43
N CYS A 74 -9.92 -0.83 19.08
CA CYS A 74 -8.92 0.23 18.93
C CYS A 74 -9.20 1.42 19.86
N HIS A 75 -10.47 1.62 20.24
CA HIS A 75 -10.93 2.78 21.00
C HIS A 75 -11.28 2.41 22.45
N GLU A 76 -10.77 3.16 23.42
CA GLU A 76 -11.19 3.13 24.81
C GLU A 76 -12.16 4.28 25.07
N LEU A 77 -13.47 3.98 25.18
CA LEU A 77 -14.54 4.97 25.32
C LEU A 77 -14.68 5.52 26.74
N HIS A 78 -14.06 4.84 27.71
CA HIS A 78 -13.99 5.24 29.12
C HIS A 78 -12.52 5.46 29.42
N ALA A 79 -12.08 6.70 29.26
CA ALA A 79 -10.68 7.12 29.21
C ALA A 79 -9.86 6.69 30.43
N SER A 80 -9.47 5.43 30.54
CA SER A 80 -8.58 4.92 31.57
C SER A 80 -7.49 4.16 30.87
N ILE A 81 -6.32 4.78 30.73
CA ILE A 81 -5.10 4.08 30.34
C ILE A 81 -4.50 3.57 31.66
N GLU A 82 -4.45 2.24 31.83
CA GLU A 82 -3.92 1.61 33.05
C GLU A 82 -4.64 2.00 34.36
N GLY A 83 -5.93 2.34 34.30
CA GLY A 83 -6.71 2.76 35.47
C GLY A 83 -6.57 4.24 35.83
N VAL A 84 -5.89 5.04 35.00
CA VAL A 84 -5.71 6.47 35.19
C VAL A 84 -6.37 7.24 34.05
N GLU A 85 -7.20 8.22 34.40
CA GLU A 85 -7.77 9.14 33.43
C GLU A 85 -6.67 9.97 32.76
N PRO A 86 -6.54 9.95 31.41
CA PRO A 86 -5.54 10.75 30.74
C PRO A 86 -5.83 12.23 31.01
N ALA A 87 -4.77 13.00 31.27
CA ALA A 87 -4.88 14.42 31.63
C ALA A 87 -5.58 15.28 30.56
N THR A 88 -5.70 14.76 29.33
CA THR A 88 -6.41 15.38 28.20
C THR A 88 -7.13 14.30 27.39
N PRO A 89 -8.31 14.60 26.81
CA PRO A 89 -8.97 13.68 25.88
C PRO A 89 -8.02 13.32 24.72
N SER A 90 -7.79 12.03 24.49
CA SER A 90 -7.11 11.56 23.27
C SER A 90 -7.99 11.91 22.06
N PRO A 91 -7.47 12.52 20.97
CA PRO A 91 -8.26 12.97 19.81
C PRO A 91 -9.11 11.86 19.16
N PHE A 92 -8.70 10.61 19.33
CA PHE A 92 -9.36 9.44 18.78
C PHE A 92 -9.77 8.44 19.86
N THR A 93 -9.67 8.78 21.15
CA THR A 93 -10.01 7.87 22.27
C THR A 93 -9.40 6.48 22.09
N LEU A 94 -8.14 6.38 21.66
CA LEU A 94 -7.49 5.09 21.43
C LEU A 94 -6.98 4.48 22.74
N PHE A 95 -6.89 3.15 22.81
CA PHE A 95 -6.41 2.45 24.02
C PHE A 95 -4.89 2.61 24.26
N THR A 96 -4.16 3.09 23.25
CA THR A 96 -2.71 3.32 23.30
C THR A 96 -2.34 4.53 22.44
N THR A 97 -1.06 4.91 22.45
CA THR A 97 -0.50 5.98 21.63
C THR A 97 -0.85 5.79 20.16
N ASN A 98 -1.42 6.82 19.53
CA ASN A 98 -1.73 6.74 18.10
C ASN A 98 -0.44 6.67 17.28
N PHE A 99 0.38 7.71 17.35
CA PHE A 99 1.70 7.80 16.77
C PHE A 99 2.52 8.82 17.58
N ASP A 100 3.71 8.44 18.02
CA ASP A 100 4.64 9.35 18.67
C ASP A 100 5.39 10.20 17.64
N ILE A 101 4.94 11.44 17.44
CA ILE A 101 5.54 12.38 16.48
C ILE A 101 6.94 12.86 16.90
N ALA A 102 7.38 12.60 18.14
CA ALA A 102 8.77 12.83 18.53
C ALA A 102 9.72 11.79 17.92
N TYR A 103 9.18 10.66 17.46
CA TYR A 103 9.91 9.60 16.80
C TYR A 103 10.07 9.91 15.30
N THR A 104 11.23 10.44 14.92
CA THR A 104 11.52 10.85 13.53
C THR A 104 12.19 9.77 12.68
N GLY A 105 12.44 8.58 13.25
CA GLY A 105 13.07 7.47 12.55
C GLY A 105 13.25 6.25 13.41
N ASN A 106 13.62 5.15 12.78
CA ASN A 106 13.65 3.81 13.34
C ASN A 106 14.87 3.61 14.28
N PRO A 107 14.92 2.53 15.09
CA PRO A 107 13.92 1.46 15.23
C PRO A 107 12.68 1.91 15.99
N TYR A 108 11.49 1.60 15.47
CA TYR A 108 10.24 1.79 16.20
C TYR A 108 10.08 0.73 17.30
N ASP A 109 9.22 1.01 18.27
CA ASP A 109 8.72 0.00 19.22
C ASP A 109 7.18 -0.06 19.19
N GLU A 110 6.61 -0.98 19.97
CA GLU A 110 5.14 -1.12 20.06
C GLU A 110 4.44 0.15 20.57
N ALA A 111 5.12 0.96 21.39
CA ALA A 111 4.56 2.18 21.98
C ALA A 111 4.57 3.36 20.99
N THR A 112 5.37 3.27 19.94
CA THR A 112 5.50 4.34 18.94
C THR A 112 4.27 4.49 18.05
N ASN A 113 3.51 3.42 17.82
CA ASN A 113 2.36 3.42 16.92
C ASN A 113 1.33 2.35 17.33
N ILE A 114 0.05 2.70 17.43
CA ILE A 114 -1.03 1.75 17.76
C ILE A 114 -1.05 0.52 16.85
N CYS A 115 -0.73 0.69 15.57
CA CYS A 115 -0.64 -0.42 14.63
C CYS A 115 0.41 -1.43 15.06
N PHE A 116 1.54 -1.00 15.62
CA PHE A 116 2.59 -1.91 16.09
C PHE A 116 2.22 -2.67 17.36
N THR A 117 1.35 -2.12 18.21
CA THR A 117 0.82 -2.84 19.37
C THR A 117 0.06 -4.12 18.97
N CYS A 118 -0.54 -4.13 17.78
CA CYS A 118 -1.23 -5.30 17.22
C CYS A 118 -0.40 -6.02 16.15
N HIS A 119 0.38 -5.32 15.34
CA HIS A 119 1.13 -5.89 14.23
C HIS A 119 2.61 -6.10 14.60
N ASN A 120 2.84 -6.69 15.78
CA ASN A 120 4.13 -7.21 16.23
C ASN A 120 4.08 -8.74 16.42
N SER A 121 5.11 -9.47 16.02
CA SER A 121 5.22 -10.91 16.28
C SER A 121 6.45 -11.17 17.14
N PRO A 122 6.38 -11.94 18.25
CA PRO A 122 5.25 -12.71 18.81
C PRO A 122 4.60 -12.13 20.10
N ALA A 123 4.91 -10.89 20.51
CA ALA A 123 4.44 -10.31 21.79
C ALA A 123 3.18 -9.42 21.70
N SER A 124 2.58 -9.29 20.51
CA SER A 124 1.42 -8.43 20.29
C SER A 124 0.17 -8.85 21.08
N ILE A 125 -0.65 -7.85 21.42
CA ILE A 125 -1.99 -8.04 22.02
C ILE A 125 -2.92 -8.79 21.04
N GLN A 126 -2.64 -8.73 19.73
CA GLN A 126 -3.29 -9.49 18.68
C GLN A 126 -2.25 -10.09 17.74
N THR A 127 -1.89 -11.37 17.89
CA THR A 127 -0.92 -11.99 17.00
C THR A 127 -1.48 -12.09 15.57
N VAL A 128 -1.07 -11.17 14.70
CA VAL A 128 -1.37 -11.19 13.26
C VAL A 128 -0.07 -11.39 12.49
N THR A 129 -0.04 -12.42 11.64
CA THR A 129 1.05 -12.64 10.70
C THR A 129 0.84 -11.75 9.47
N ASN A 130 1.79 -10.86 9.22
CA ASN A 130 1.83 -10.00 8.04
C ASN A 130 3.14 -10.24 7.30
N ASN A 131 3.09 -11.05 6.26
CA ASN A 131 4.24 -11.29 5.39
C ASN A 131 4.34 -10.22 4.31
N ASP A 132 5.51 -10.14 3.67
CA ASP A 132 5.72 -9.27 2.50
C ASP A 132 4.86 -9.70 1.29
N TYR A 133 4.83 -8.86 0.26
CA TYR A 133 4.05 -9.12 -0.95
C TYR A 133 4.52 -10.41 -1.62
N ALA A 134 5.84 -10.60 -1.75
CA ALA A 134 6.44 -11.79 -2.36
C ALA A 134 5.99 -13.09 -1.67
N THR A 135 5.89 -13.13 -0.34
CA THR A 135 5.39 -14.30 0.38
C THR A 135 3.87 -14.42 0.31
N THR A 136 3.13 -13.31 0.40
CA THR A 136 1.66 -13.34 0.43
C THR A 136 1.04 -13.69 -0.93
N PHE A 137 1.59 -13.15 -2.01
CA PHE A 137 1.01 -13.22 -3.36
C PHE A 137 1.89 -13.96 -4.36
N GLY A 138 3.19 -14.06 -4.09
CA GLY A 138 4.19 -14.70 -4.95
C GLY A 138 4.64 -16.09 -4.50
N ASP A 139 4.06 -16.66 -3.43
CA ASP A 139 4.43 -17.97 -2.86
C ASP A 139 5.92 -18.09 -2.43
N TYR A 140 6.61 -16.97 -2.20
CA TYR A 140 8.00 -16.99 -1.74
C TYR A 140 8.12 -17.62 -0.34
N THR A 141 8.96 -18.65 -0.23
CA THR A 141 9.12 -19.46 1.00
C THR A 141 10.42 -19.20 1.76
N GLY A 142 11.26 -18.25 1.31
CA GLY A 142 12.47 -17.89 2.03
C GLY A 142 12.22 -16.99 3.23
N PRO A 143 13.29 -16.51 3.91
CA PRO A 143 13.13 -15.64 5.07
C PRO A 143 12.32 -14.39 4.71
N SER A 144 11.30 -14.05 5.50
CA SER A 144 10.47 -12.86 5.35
C SER A 144 10.18 -12.24 6.72
N ALA A 145 10.02 -10.91 6.76
CA ALA A 145 9.47 -10.27 7.94
C ALA A 145 7.98 -10.60 8.01
N ASN A 146 7.54 -11.14 9.14
CA ASN A 146 6.20 -11.70 9.31
C ASN A 146 5.30 -10.82 10.20
N SER A 147 5.71 -9.59 10.49
CA SER A 147 4.90 -8.58 11.17
C SER A 147 5.24 -7.19 10.63
N ILE A 148 4.30 -6.25 10.75
CA ILE A 148 4.50 -4.88 10.28
C ILE A 148 5.61 -4.20 11.09
N LEU A 149 5.66 -4.36 12.42
CA LEU A 149 6.77 -3.84 13.21
C LEU A 149 8.13 -4.37 12.73
N ALA A 150 8.24 -5.68 12.46
CA ALA A 150 9.47 -6.28 11.94
C ALA A 150 9.82 -5.78 10.53
N MET A 151 8.83 -5.48 9.68
CA MET A 151 9.08 -4.87 8.37
C MET A 151 9.69 -3.47 8.51
N PHE A 152 9.13 -2.61 9.36
CA PHE A 152 9.71 -1.28 9.55
C PHE A 152 11.06 -1.36 10.30
N ASN A 153 11.30 -2.37 11.13
CA ASN A 153 12.50 -2.48 11.97
C ASN A 153 13.56 -3.48 11.51
N GLN A 154 13.66 -3.77 10.22
CA GLN A 154 14.53 -4.84 9.72
C GLN A 154 15.97 -4.77 10.25
N THR A 155 16.62 -3.59 10.35
CA THR A 155 17.75 -3.35 11.28
C THR A 155 17.84 -1.86 11.68
N PRO A 156 18.55 -1.48 12.77
CA PRO A 156 18.82 -0.07 13.09
C PRO A 156 19.76 0.64 12.10
N ALA A 157 20.63 -0.12 11.41
CA ALA A 157 21.57 0.43 10.43
C ALA A 157 20.91 0.70 9.08
N ASP A 158 19.88 -0.08 8.76
CA ASP A 158 19.10 0.00 7.54
C ASP A 158 17.61 -0.05 7.94
N PRO A 159 16.92 1.09 8.01
CA PRO A 159 15.48 1.13 8.28
C PRO A 159 14.64 1.07 6.99
N SER A 160 13.32 0.90 7.10
CA SER A 160 12.43 1.12 5.96
C SER A 160 12.60 2.54 5.40
N TYR A 161 12.68 2.66 4.06
CA TYR A 161 12.69 3.93 3.35
C TYR A 161 11.32 4.63 3.34
N HIS A 162 10.24 3.87 3.55
CA HIS A 162 8.94 4.43 3.93
C HIS A 162 8.93 4.76 5.42
N ASN A 163 9.72 5.77 5.80
CA ASN A 163 9.76 6.27 7.18
C ASN A 163 8.39 6.84 7.58
N LEU A 164 7.85 6.42 8.74
CA LEU A 164 6.52 6.81 9.19
C LEU A 164 6.40 8.31 9.50
N TYR A 165 7.48 8.95 9.98
CA TYR A 165 7.50 10.38 10.19
C TYR A 165 7.46 11.15 8.86
N ASP A 166 8.22 10.71 7.86
CA ASP A 166 8.20 11.32 6.52
C ASP A 166 6.81 11.20 5.86
N ILE A 167 6.18 10.02 5.99
CA ILE A 167 4.79 9.79 5.53
C ILE A 167 3.83 10.74 6.26
N TRP A 168 3.94 10.87 7.58
CA TRP A 168 3.09 11.78 8.35
C TRP A 168 3.26 13.24 7.91
N VAL A 169 4.50 13.70 7.71
CA VAL A 169 4.79 15.07 7.23
C VAL A 169 4.18 15.28 5.85
N TYR A 170 4.40 14.34 4.92
CA TYR A 170 3.85 14.45 3.58
C TYR A 170 2.32 14.46 3.60
N ALA A 171 1.70 13.48 4.25
CA ALA A 171 0.25 13.31 4.28
C ALA A 171 -0.45 14.52 4.89
N LYS A 172 0.07 15.03 6.02
CA LYS A 172 -0.46 16.22 6.69
C LYS A 172 -0.47 17.46 5.80
N ASN A 173 0.56 17.61 4.96
CA ASN A 173 0.71 18.79 4.10
C ASN A 173 -0.06 18.68 2.78
N ASN A 174 -0.45 17.47 2.37
CA ASN A 174 -1.02 17.24 1.03
C ASN A 174 -2.47 16.72 1.05
N PHE A 175 -2.95 16.15 2.17
CA PHE A 175 -4.30 15.59 2.26
C PHE A 175 -5.12 16.30 3.32
N THR A 176 -6.22 16.94 2.90
CA THR A 176 -7.03 17.79 3.79
C THR A 176 -7.71 17.03 4.93
N TRP A 177 -7.92 15.73 4.78
CA TRP A 177 -8.51 14.88 5.83
C TRP A 177 -7.48 14.44 6.86
N PHE A 178 -6.19 14.38 6.52
CA PHE A 178 -5.11 13.96 7.40
C PHE A 178 -4.74 15.12 8.35
N LYS A 179 -4.70 14.86 9.66
CA LYS A 179 -4.49 15.87 10.70
C LYS A 179 -3.21 15.62 11.48
N GLU A 180 -2.80 16.60 12.29
CA GLU A 180 -1.63 16.47 13.18
C GLU A 180 -1.72 15.21 14.06
N SER A 181 -2.93 14.88 14.53
CA SER A 181 -3.17 13.71 15.36
C SER A 181 -3.20 12.40 14.57
N SER A 182 -3.32 12.42 13.24
CA SER A 182 -3.49 11.22 12.41
C SER A 182 -2.26 10.32 12.44
N ASN A 183 -2.49 9.01 12.25
CA ASN A 183 -1.43 8.01 12.19
C ASN A 183 -0.89 7.91 10.76
N PRO A 184 0.44 7.85 10.53
CA PRO A 184 0.99 7.69 9.18
C PRO A 184 0.54 6.41 8.46
N CYS A 185 0.28 5.32 9.17
CA CYS A 185 -0.26 4.10 8.58
C CYS A 185 -1.62 4.35 7.93
N VAL A 186 -2.42 5.29 8.47
CA VAL A 186 -3.72 5.60 7.87
C VAL A 186 -3.61 6.40 6.58
N ALA A 187 -2.45 6.93 6.20
CA ALA A 187 -2.29 7.55 4.88
C ALA A 187 -2.60 6.56 3.74
N CYS A 188 -2.30 5.28 3.95
CA CYS A 188 -2.43 4.20 2.96
C CYS A 188 -3.56 3.21 3.26
N HIS A 189 -4.04 3.18 4.50
CA HIS A 189 -5.00 2.20 5.00
C HIS A 189 -6.12 2.88 5.77
N ASN A 190 -7.36 2.54 5.49
CA ASN A 190 -8.48 2.91 6.35
C ASN A 190 -8.80 1.72 7.26
N PRO A 191 -8.41 1.73 8.55
CA PRO A 191 -8.60 0.59 9.44
C PRO A 191 -10.08 0.25 9.70
N HIS A 192 -11.00 1.17 9.40
CA HIS A 192 -12.44 0.94 9.47
C HIS A 192 -12.98 0.18 8.25
N LEU A 193 -12.23 0.16 7.14
CA LEU A 193 -12.65 -0.45 5.87
C LEU A 193 -11.81 -1.68 5.51
N ALA A 194 -10.52 -1.69 5.86
CA ALA A 194 -9.54 -2.70 5.44
C ALA A 194 -10.04 -4.13 5.67
N LYS A 195 -9.77 -5.02 4.70
CA LYS A 195 -10.17 -6.43 4.72
C LYS A 195 -8.96 -7.37 4.71
N ARG A 196 -9.20 -8.67 4.98
CA ARG A 196 -8.15 -9.71 5.11
C ARG A 196 -7.69 -10.24 3.74
N ASN A 197 -6.98 -9.44 2.96
CA ASN A 197 -6.45 -9.89 1.65
C ASN A 197 -5.61 -11.18 1.74
N ASN A 198 -4.88 -11.39 2.84
CA ASN A 198 -4.10 -12.61 3.06
C ASN A 198 -4.93 -13.88 3.24
N SER A 199 -6.22 -13.78 3.57
CA SER A 199 -7.10 -14.94 3.76
C SER A 199 -7.55 -15.58 2.45
N ASP A 200 -7.59 -14.77 1.38
CA ASP A 200 -7.76 -15.23 0.01
C ASP A 200 -7.01 -14.25 -0.92
N PRO A 201 -5.71 -14.48 -1.16
CA PRO A 201 -4.85 -13.56 -1.93
C PRO A 201 -5.29 -13.32 -3.37
N THR A 202 -6.19 -14.15 -3.89
CA THR A 202 -6.73 -14.03 -5.25
C THR A 202 -8.09 -13.36 -5.30
N ASN A 203 -8.71 -13.10 -4.15
CA ASN A 203 -9.99 -12.42 -4.07
C ASN A 203 -9.79 -10.91 -3.95
N PRO A 204 -10.13 -10.17 -5.01
CA PRO A 204 -9.79 -8.77 -5.08
C PRO A 204 -10.78 -7.91 -4.28
N THR A 205 -11.88 -8.48 -3.76
CA THR A 205 -12.83 -7.79 -2.86
C THR A 205 -12.33 -7.67 -1.41
N LEU A 206 -11.18 -8.29 -1.09
CA LEU A 206 -10.59 -8.32 0.25
C LEU A 206 -9.42 -7.35 0.42
N THR A 207 -9.29 -6.34 -0.44
CA THR A 207 -8.23 -5.32 -0.36
C THR A 207 -8.15 -4.64 1.00
N SER A 208 -6.94 -4.25 1.40
CA SER A 208 -6.64 -3.58 2.67
C SER A 208 -6.23 -2.13 2.51
N ILE A 209 -6.18 -1.62 1.29
CA ILE A 209 -5.73 -0.26 0.98
C ILE A 209 -6.90 0.66 0.68
N SER A 210 -6.70 1.93 0.99
CA SER A 210 -7.59 3.04 0.66
C SER A 210 -6.71 4.16 0.11
N ARG A 211 -7.08 4.74 -1.03
CA ARG A 211 -6.26 5.77 -1.65
C ARG A 211 -6.15 7.01 -0.75
N PRO A 212 -4.96 7.62 -0.62
CA PRO A 212 -4.85 8.90 0.10
C PRO A 212 -5.79 9.98 -0.43
N THR A 213 -6.07 10.01 -1.74
CA THR A 213 -7.00 10.98 -2.34
C THR A 213 -8.47 10.57 -2.27
N ASP A 214 -8.76 9.32 -1.90
CA ASP A 214 -10.11 8.76 -1.75
C ASP A 214 -10.18 7.82 -0.52
N HIS A 215 -9.87 8.39 0.64
CA HIS A 215 -9.57 7.62 1.85
C HIS A 215 -10.79 6.91 2.48
N GLU A 216 -12.00 7.34 2.11
CA GLU A 216 -13.25 6.79 2.64
C GLU A 216 -13.78 5.60 1.83
N ASN A 217 -13.02 5.13 0.83
CA ASN A 217 -13.34 3.95 0.05
C ASN A 217 -12.15 2.97 0.08
N LEU A 218 -12.45 1.68 -0.04
CA LEU A 218 -11.43 0.69 -0.37
C LEU A 218 -10.95 0.93 -1.80
N TRP A 219 -9.69 0.58 -2.07
CA TRP A 219 -9.12 0.69 -3.40
C TRP A 219 -8.71 -0.66 -3.95
N GLY A 220 -9.11 -0.90 -5.18
CA GLY A 220 -9.04 -2.22 -5.76
C GLY A 220 -9.99 -3.14 -5.01
N ASP A 221 -11.23 -2.75 -4.76
CA ASP A 221 -12.33 -3.70 -4.57
C ASP A 221 -13.33 -3.66 -5.74
N ASP A 222 -13.33 -2.61 -6.56
CA ASP A 222 -14.09 -2.49 -7.81
C ASP A 222 -13.31 -2.99 -9.06
N ASP A 223 -14.04 -3.40 -10.10
CA ASP A 223 -13.45 -3.84 -11.38
C ASP A 223 -12.72 -2.72 -12.13
N ASN A 224 -13.12 -1.46 -11.95
CA ASN A 224 -12.48 -0.28 -12.57
C ASN A 224 -11.20 0.16 -11.85
N GLU A 225 -10.88 -0.45 -10.72
CA GLU A 225 -9.72 -0.14 -9.87
C GLU A 225 -8.63 -1.21 -9.99
N ARG A 226 -8.69 -2.00 -11.05
CA ARG A 226 -7.76 -3.10 -11.35
C ARG A 226 -6.70 -2.69 -12.34
N MET A 227 -5.58 -3.40 -12.31
CA MET A 227 -4.57 -3.26 -13.37
C MET A 227 -5.14 -3.59 -14.75
N SER A 228 -6.11 -4.51 -14.87
CA SER A 228 -6.84 -4.77 -16.12
C SER A 228 -7.58 -3.53 -16.62
N ALA A 229 -8.32 -2.83 -15.74
CA ALA A 229 -9.00 -1.59 -16.09
C ALA A 229 -8.02 -0.46 -16.42
N PHE A 230 -6.95 -0.32 -15.64
CA PHE A 230 -5.90 0.68 -15.86
C PHE A 230 -5.31 0.61 -17.28
N VAL A 231 -5.03 -0.60 -17.79
CA VAL A 231 -4.51 -0.77 -19.16
C VAL A 231 -5.60 -0.84 -20.24
N SER A 232 -6.84 -1.21 -19.90
CA SER A 232 -7.94 -1.39 -20.88
C SER A 232 -8.26 -0.15 -21.72
N SER A 233 -8.03 1.04 -21.17
CA SER A 233 -8.30 2.33 -21.82
C SER A 233 -7.20 2.79 -22.77
N SER A 234 -6.12 2.00 -22.90
CA SER A 234 -4.88 2.42 -23.52
C SER A 234 -4.30 1.34 -24.46
N ALA A 235 -3.31 1.71 -25.28
CA ALA A 235 -2.57 0.76 -26.12
C ALA A 235 -1.54 -0.08 -25.34
N TYR A 236 -1.79 -0.31 -24.04
CA TYR A 236 -0.86 -0.95 -23.11
C TYR A 236 -1.37 -2.32 -22.70
N THR A 237 -0.48 -3.14 -22.16
CA THR A 237 -0.80 -4.46 -21.59
C THR A 237 -0.21 -4.53 -20.20
N TYR A 238 -0.91 -5.17 -19.26
CA TYR A 238 -0.35 -5.53 -17.96
C TYR A 238 -0.26 -7.04 -17.89
N GLN A 239 0.87 -7.54 -17.42
CA GLN A 239 1.10 -8.95 -17.20
C GLN A 239 1.81 -9.10 -15.85
N PRO A 240 1.20 -9.75 -14.84
CA PRO A 240 1.89 -10.00 -13.59
C PRO A 240 3.09 -10.94 -13.78
N PRO A 241 4.13 -10.81 -12.93
CA PRO A 241 5.26 -11.75 -12.90
C PRO A 241 4.81 -13.16 -12.53
N TYR A 242 5.69 -14.15 -12.80
CA TYR A 242 5.50 -15.48 -12.25
C TYR A 242 5.65 -15.51 -10.72
N ARG A 243 4.94 -16.44 -10.09
CA ARG A 243 5.18 -16.81 -8.68
C ARG A 243 6.52 -17.50 -8.52
N TYR A 244 7.04 -17.50 -7.30
CA TYR A 244 8.29 -18.15 -6.92
C TYR A 244 8.40 -19.58 -7.45
N GLN A 245 9.50 -19.87 -8.15
CA GLN A 245 9.80 -21.16 -8.79
C GLN A 245 8.76 -21.61 -9.83
N SER A 246 7.95 -20.69 -10.37
CA SER A 246 7.01 -20.96 -11.44
C SER A 246 7.44 -20.31 -12.76
N THR A 247 6.98 -20.91 -13.86
CA THR A 247 7.06 -20.36 -15.23
C THR A 247 5.70 -20.37 -15.92
N THR A 248 4.64 -20.71 -15.18
CA THR A 248 3.29 -20.91 -15.72
C THR A 248 2.19 -20.31 -14.83
N THR A 249 2.50 -20.07 -13.55
CA THR A 249 1.57 -19.50 -12.57
C THR A 249 2.01 -18.09 -12.27
N PHE A 250 1.11 -17.15 -12.47
CA PHE A 250 1.34 -15.74 -12.16
C PHE A 250 1.04 -15.44 -10.70
N GLU A 251 1.65 -14.37 -10.19
CA GLU A 251 1.07 -13.56 -9.12
C GLU A 251 -0.39 -13.16 -9.48
N PRO A 252 -1.20 -12.60 -8.56
CA PRO A 252 -2.59 -12.26 -8.87
C PRO A 252 -2.76 -11.61 -10.24
N THR A 253 -3.77 -12.05 -11.00
CA THR A 253 -3.97 -11.65 -12.41
C THR A 253 -4.20 -10.13 -12.54
N ALA A 254 -4.28 -9.64 -13.79
CA ALA A 254 -4.63 -8.25 -14.05
C ALA A 254 -5.96 -7.84 -13.40
N GLU A 255 -6.94 -8.75 -13.38
CA GLU A 255 -8.26 -8.59 -12.80
C GLU A 255 -8.26 -8.71 -11.27
N GLN A 256 -7.21 -9.33 -10.70
CA GLN A 256 -7.09 -9.53 -9.26
C GLN A 256 -6.18 -8.49 -8.59
N THR A 257 -5.29 -7.85 -9.36
CA THR A 257 -4.33 -6.87 -8.84
C THR A 257 -4.96 -5.48 -8.80
N PRO A 258 -5.04 -4.83 -7.62
CA PRO A 258 -5.35 -3.41 -7.54
C PRO A 258 -4.46 -2.58 -8.45
N ASP A 259 -4.98 -1.48 -8.98
CA ASP A 259 -4.20 -0.46 -9.65
C ASP A 259 -3.28 0.26 -8.65
N TYR A 260 -2.15 -0.39 -8.35
CA TYR A 260 -1.14 0.15 -7.45
C TYR A 260 -0.41 1.35 -8.07
N VAL A 261 -0.47 1.53 -9.40
CA VAL A 261 0.11 2.72 -10.04
C VAL A 261 -0.66 3.95 -9.59
N THR A 262 -1.97 3.97 -9.77
CA THR A 262 -2.81 5.09 -9.32
C THR A 262 -2.73 5.28 -7.81
N PHE A 263 -2.70 4.19 -7.03
CA PHE A 263 -2.54 4.27 -5.57
C PHE A 263 -1.22 4.92 -5.15
N CYS A 264 -0.08 4.44 -5.66
CA CYS A 264 1.24 4.98 -5.29
C CYS A 264 1.43 6.42 -5.76
N LEU A 265 0.88 6.78 -6.93
CA LEU A 265 1.03 8.13 -7.48
C LEU A 265 0.28 9.20 -6.70
N ASP A 266 -0.67 8.87 -5.81
CA ASP A 266 -1.25 9.85 -4.88
C ASP A 266 -0.18 10.57 -4.05
N CYS A 267 0.93 9.89 -3.75
CA CYS A 267 2.10 10.46 -3.08
C CYS A 267 3.27 10.69 -4.05
N HIS A 268 3.62 9.69 -4.85
CA HIS A 268 4.88 9.69 -5.59
C HIS A 268 4.86 10.50 -6.90
N GLN A 269 3.72 11.06 -7.32
CA GLN A 269 3.69 12.02 -8.43
C GLN A 269 4.33 13.37 -8.07
N ASN A 270 4.59 13.61 -6.79
CA ASN A 270 5.24 14.81 -6.28
C ASN A 270 6.64 14.48 -5.74
N GLN A 271 7.43 15.54 -5.52
CA GLN A 271 8.69 15.41 -4.82
C GLN A 271 8.44 15.14 -3.33
N VAL A 272 9.08 14.10 -2.76
CA VAL A 272 8.90 13.68 -1.36
C VAL A 272 10.24 13.75 -0.63
N TYR A 273 10.29 14.30 0.58
CA TYR A 273 11.49 14.28 1.39
C TYR A 273 11.65 12.93 2.11
N SER A 274 12.84 12.35 2.06
CA SER A 274 13.20 11.15 2.83
C SER A 274 14.31 11.49 3.82
N THR A 275 14.00 11.36 5.10
CA THR A 275 14.94 11.50 6.20
C THR A 275 15.99 10.38 6.14
N ALA A 276 15.57 9.15 5.84
CA ALA A 276 16.46 7.99 5.69
C ALA A 276 17.54 8.23 4.62
N LEU A 277 17.17 8.95 3.55
CA LEU A 277 18.07 9.26 2.44
C LEU A 277 18.68 10.68 2.52
N GLY A 278 18.31 11.47 3.52
CA GLY A 278 18.80 12.84 3.72
C GLY A 278 18.51 13.78 2.54
N GLY A 279 17.37 13.63 1.87
CA GLY A 279 17.05 14.46 0.70
C GLY A 279 15.72 14.16 0.04
N ASN A 280 15.42 14.94 -0.99
CA ASN A 280 14.18 14.81 -1.75
C ASN A 280 14.28 13.73 -2.84
N LEU A 281 13.34 12.80 -2.81
CA LEU A 281 13.03 11.81 -3.84
C LEU A 281 12.38 12.49 -5.04
N LYS A 282 12.68 12.00 -6.24
CA LYS A 282 12.09 12.53 -7.46
C LYS A 282 10.62 12.13 -7.62
N ALA A 283 9.84 13.06 -8.16
CA ALA A 283 8.50 12.78 -8.65
C ALA A 283 8.53 11.75 -9.78
N ILE A 284 7.58 10.82 -9.74
CA ILE A 284 7.34 9.82 -10.77
C ILE A 284 6.37 10.41 -11.80
N ASN A 285 6.83 10.51 -13.03
CA ASN A 285 5.94 10.76 -14.17
C ASN A 285 5.71 9.45 -14.92
N TRP A 286 4.63 8.76 -14.56
CA TRP A 286 4.28 7.46 -15.12
C TRP A 286 3.96 7.49 -16.62
N ASP A 287 3.54 8.64 -17.15
CA ASP A 287 3.27 8.80 -18.58
C ASP A 287 4.56 8.79 -19.42
N SER A 288 5.70 9.15 -18.81
CA SER A 288 7.02 9.13 -19.45
C SER A 288 7.91 7.97 -19.01
N ASP A 289 7.49 7.21 -18.01
CA ASP A 289 8.28 6.15 -17.42
C ASP A 289 8.37 4.92 -18.34
N ILE A 290 9.56 4.33 -18.51
CA ILE A 290 9.76 3.20 -19.43
C ILE A 290 9.07 1.92 -18.95
N HIS A 291 8.92 1.75 -17.63
CA HIS A 291 8.12 0.67 -17.04
C HIS A 291 6.65 1.07 -16.86
N GLY A 292 6.35 2.37 -17.00
CA GLY A 292 5.02 2.92 -17.17
C GLY A 292 4.62 3.02 -18.64
N LYS A 293 4.03 4.16 -19.02
CA LYS A 293 3.46 4.40 -20.36
C LYS A 293 4.43 5.03 -21.36
N GLY A 294 5.66 5.29 -20.93
CA GLY A 294 6.70 5.91 -21.73
C GLY A 294 7.05 5.09 -22.97
N VAL A 295 7.53 5.79 -24.01
CA VAL A 295 8.00 5.13 -25.23
C VAL A 295 9.27 4.35 -24.91
N ARG A 296 9.26 3.05 -25.21
CA ARG A 296 10.44 2.20 -25.14
C ARG A 296 11.32 2.47 -26.35
N TYR A 297 12.59 2.75 -26.11
CA TYR A 297 13.53 2.87 -27.21
C TYR A 297 13.76 1.47 -27.82
N ASN A 298 13.42 1.34 -29.10
CA ASN A 298 13.79 0.26 -30.02
C ASN A 298 13.27 -1.14 -29.67
N ASN A 299 11.97 -1.31 -29.85
CA ASN A 299 11.33 -2.61 -29.99
C ASN A 299 11.06 -2.87 -31.49
N LEU A 300 12.08 -2.68 -32.34
CA LEU A 300 12.06 -3.15 -33.73
C LEU A 300 12.75 -4.52 -33.73
N ALA A 301 12.02 -5.60 -33.99
CA ALA A 301 12.70 -6.88 -34.01
C ALA A 301 13.77 -6.90 -35.10
N GLY A 302 14.91 -7.48 -34.73
CA GLY A 302 16.06 -7.58 -35.62
C GLY A 302 17.02 -6.40 -35.56
N SER A 303 16.78 -5.36 -34.75
CA SER A 303 17.85 -4.41 -34.40
C SER A 303 18.57 -4.89 -33.13
N PRO A 304 19.85 -5.30 -33.19
CA PRO A 304 20.54 -5.95 -32.06
C PRO A 304 20.88 -5.07 -30.87
N GLN A 305 20.33 -3.86 -30.75
CA GLN A 305 21.25 -2.77 -30.48
C GLN A 305 21.14 -1.99 -29.17
N ASP A 306 20.05 -1.91 -28.41
CA ASP A 306 20.12 -0.98 -27.25
C ASP A 306 19.53 -1.39 -25.89
N PHE A 307 18.61 -2.36 -25.72
CA PHE A 307 17.94 -2.50 -24.39
C PHE A 307 17.65 -3.93 -23.88
N GLY A 308 18.20 -4.97 -24.52
CA GLY A 308 18.05 -6.37 -24.09
C GLY A 308 16.66 -6.96 -24.37
N TYR A 309 16.58 -8.29 -24.57
CA TYR A 309 15.30 -8.96 -24.81
C TYR A 309 14.53 -9.07 -23.50
N VAL A 310 13.24 -8.78 -23.52
CA VAL A 310 12.38 -9.03 -22.37
C VAL A 310 12.09 -10.54 -22.29
N LYS A 311 12.05 -11.09 -21.07
CA LYS A 311 11.75 -12.50 -20.79
C LYS A 311 10.25 -12.69 -20.59
N PRO A 312 9.73 -13.91 -20.80
CA PRO A 312 8.40 -14.27 -20.33
C PRO A 312 8.22 -13.91 -18.85
N PRO A 313 7.02 -13.43 -18.45
CA PRO A 313 5.80 -13.39 -19.27
C PRO A 313 5.57 -12.10 -20.06
N TYR A 314 6.50 -11.16 -19.96
CA TYR A 314 6.46 -9.87 -20.66
C TYR A 314 6.95 -9.96 -22.11
N TRP A 315 7.04 -11.19 -22.62
CA TRP A 315 7.39 -11.54 -23.99
C TRP A 315 6.45 -12.63 -24.45
N ASP A 316 5.61 -12.32 -25.43
CA ASP A 316 4.63 -13.24 -25.99
C ASP A 316 5.16 -14.04 -27.19
N GLY A 317 6.39 -13.76 -27.66
CA GLY A 317 7.03 -14.44 -28.79
C GLY A 317 6.30 -14.32 -30.13
N VAL A 318 5.23 -13.54 -30.18
CA VAL A 318 4.27 -13.45 -31.29
C VAL A 318 3.95 -12.00 -31.63
N SER A 319 4.18 -11.06 -30.71
CA SER A 319 3.98 -9.65 -30.99
C SER A 319 4.82 -9.23 -32.20
N ASN A 320 4.13 -8.57 -33.13
CA ASN A 320 4.70 -8.19 -34.41
C ASN A 320 6.02 -7.47 -34.14
N PRO A 321 7.13 -7.86 -34.78
CA PRO A 321 8.40 -7.15 -34.69
C PRO A 321 8.29 -5.64 -34.97
N ASP A 322 7.23 -5.21 -35.66
CA ASP A 322 6.94 -3.81 -35.98
C ASP A 322 5.97 -3.11 -35.01
N THR A 323 5.23 -3.85 -34.16
CA THR A 323 4.28 -3.29 -33.15
C THR A 323 4.20 -4.16 -31.89
N PRO A 324 5.27 -4.23 -31.09
CA PRO A 324 5.28 -5.05 -29.88
C PRO A 324 4.34 -4.49 -28.80
N ALA A 325 3.78 -5.38 -27.99
CA ALA A 325 2.92 -4.98 -26.87
C ALA A 325 3.72 -4.13 -25.86
N ASN A 326 3.15 -3.00 -25.44
CA ASN A 326 3.79 -2.13 -24.46
C ASN A 326 3.33 -2.53 -23.04
N TYR A 327 4.16 -3.32 -22.37
CA TYR A 327 3.86 -3.92 -21.06
C TYR A 327 4.06 -2.94 -19.88
N VAL A 328 3.00 -2.31 -19.40
CA VAL A 328 3.09 -1.50 -18.18
C VAL A 328 3.24 -2.42 -16.96
N LEU A 329 4.06 -2.02 -15.99
CA LEU A 329 4.20 -2.72 -14.71
C LEU A 329 3.29 -2.12 -13.63
N SER A 330 3.04 -2.89 -12.58
CA SER A 330 2.53 -2.39 -11.31
C SER A 330 3.72 -2.04 -10.41
N CYS A 331 3.59 -1.03 -9.56
CA CYS A 331 4.66 -0.65 -8.62
C CYS A 331 5.12 -1.83 -7.75
N VAL A 332 4.17 -2.67 -7.32
CA VAL A 332 4.46 -3.85 -6.49
C VAL A 332 5.00 -5.06 -7.25
N ASN A 333 5.19 -4.98 -8.57
CA ASN A 333 5.94 -6.03 -9.28
C ASN A 333 7.44 -6.00 -8.94
N CYS A 334 7.95 -4.84 -8.50
CA CYS A 334 9.37 -4.67 -8.16
C CYS A 334 9.60 -4.15 -6.74
N HIS A 335 8.62 -3.47 -6.13
CA HIS A 335 8.77 -2.85 -4.81
C HIS A 335 7.87 -3.48 -3.74
N GLU A 336 8.41 -3.65 -2.53
CA GLU A 336 7.64 -3.93 -1.33
C GLU A 336 7.08 -2.61 -0.74
N PRO A 337 5.80 -2.55 -0.35
CA PRO A 337 5.17 -1.31 0.11
C PRO A 337 5.60 -0.90 1.53
N HIS A 338 6.14 -1.81 2.34
CA HIS A 338 6.60 -1.51 3.70
C HIS A 338 8.12 -1.59 3.82
N ALA A 339 8.70 -2.76 3.53
CA ALA A 339 10.15 -2.99 3.57
C ALA A 339 10.49 -4.37 2.97
N THR A 340 11.77 -4.60 2.72
CA THR A 340 12.29 -5.84 2.11
C THR A 340 13.66 -6.19 2.70
N VAL A 341 13.81 -7.40 3.24
CA VAL A 341 15.13 -7.91 3.69
C VAL A 341 15.81 -8.66 2.54
N LEU A 342 16.95 -8.18 2.05
CA LEU A 342 17.75 -8.91 1.06
C LEU A 342 18.94 -9.56 1.78
N ALA A 343 18.74 -10.82 2.19
CA ALA A 343 19.62 -11.64 3.03
C ALA A 343 20.85 -10.93 3.63
N GLN A 344 20.63 -10.21 4.75
CA GLN A 344 21.62 -9.52 5.60
C GLN A 344 21.96 -8.05 5.26
N LYS A 345 21.38 -7.49 4.19
CA LYS A 345 21.28 -6.03 3.95
C LYS A 345 19.87 -5.67 3.47
N ILE A 346 19.47 -4.41 3.56
CA ILE A 346 18.14 -4.00 3.06
C ILE A 346 18.19 -3.69 1.58
N GLY A 347 17.08 -4.02 0.89
CA GLY A 347 16.84 -3.51 -0.44
C GLY A 347 16.68 -2.01 -0.44
N ILE A 348 17.72 -1.34 -0.91
CA ILE A 348 17.66 0.07 -1.30
C ILE A 348 16.48 0.24 -2.27
N ASN A 349 15.70 1.30 -2.07
CA ASN A 349 14.48 1.59 -2.82
C ASN A 349 13.36 0.54 -2.66
N LEU A 350 13.35 -0.23 -1.56
CA LEU A 350 12.30 -1.21 -1.25
C LEU A 350 12.15 -2.33 -2.29
N ILE A 351 13.21 -2.73 -2.99
CA ILE A 351 13.14 -3.78 -4.02
C ILE A 351 12.80 -5.18 -3.46
N ARG A 352 11.84 -5.85 -4.09
CA ARG A 352 11.36 -7.19 -3.70
C ARG A 352 12.46 -8.26 -3.72
N LYS A 353 12.33 -9.22 -2.80
CA LYS A 353 13.23 -10.39 -2.70
C LYS A 353 13.06 -11.38 -3.84
N GLU A 354 11.86 -11.43 -4.39
CA GLU A 354 11.48 -12.34 -5.44
C GLU A 354 10.77 -11.51 -6.50
N ILE A 355 11.23 -11.67 -7.74
CA ILE A 355 10.69 -11.01 -8.92
C ILE A 355 10.68 -12.06 -10.04
N ASN A 356 9.52 -12.23 -10.65
CA ASN A 356 9.32 -13.05 -11.85
C ASN A 356 9.68 -14.54 -11.74
N GLY A 357 9.35 -15.14 -10.61
CA GLY A 357 9.57 -16.55 -10.29
C GLY A 357 10.97 -16.87 -9.79
N TRP A 358 11.83 -15.86 -9.64
CA TRP A 358 13.23 -16.03 -9.28
C TRP A 358 13.57 -15.27 -8.02
N TYR A 359 14.18 -16.00 -7.09
CA TYR A 359 14.82 -15.38 -5.94
C TYR A 359 15.93 -14.42 -6.39
N ASN A 360 15.94 -13.24 -5.78
CA ASN A 360 16.90 -12.20 -6.05
C ASN A 360 18.13 -12.32 -5.13
N SER A 361 18.87 -13.43 -5.29
CA SER A 361 20.08 -13.73 -4.52
C SER A 361 21.24 -12.75 -4.72
N LEU A 362 21.16 -11.87 -5.73
CA LEU A 362 22.26 -10.97 -6.07
C LEU A 362 22.23 -9.66 -5.28
N VAL A 363 21.12 -9.33 -4.60
CA VAL A 363 21.03 -8.11 -3.77
C VAL A 363 21.42 -8.36 -2.31
N GLU A 364 21.74 -9.61 -1.95
CA GLU A 364 22.15 -10.02 -0.60
C GLU A 364 23.42 -9.32 -0.09
N ASN A 365 24.22 -8.70 -0.96
CA ASN A 365 25.47 -8.02 -0.60
C ASN A 365 25.57 -6.58 -1.15
N CYS A 366 24.46 -5.99 -1.56
CA CYS A 366 24.45 -4.85 -2.46
C CYS A 366 24.34 -3.47 -1.80
N ASN A 367 25.10 -2.52 -2.32
CA ASN A 367 24.89 -1.09 -2.15
C ASN A 367 24.44 -0.51 -3.51
N ILE A 368 23.15 -0.68 -3.85
CA ILE A 368 22.52 -0.06 -5.03
C ILE A 368 22.79 1.46 -5.02
N GLY A 369 23.33 1.99 -6.10
CA GLY A 369 23.68 3.42 -6.22
C GLY A 369 25.14 3.78 -5.89
N VAL A 370 25.96 2.80 -5.46
CA VAL A 370 27.42 2.94 -5.50
C VAL A 370 27.89 2.39 -6.84
N ILE A 371 28.20 3.29 -7.78
CA ILE A 371 28.85 2.92 -9.05
C ILE A 371 30.27 2.43 -8.73
N ASP A 372 30.42 1.14 -8.42
CA ASP A 372 31.74 0.55 -8.27
C ASP A 372 32.25 0.08 -9.64
N ASN A 373 33.15 0.87 -10.22
CA ASN A 373 34.01 0.49 -11.36
C ASN A 373 33.33 -0.28 -12.52
N GLY A 374 32.13 0.13 -12.91
CA GLY A 374 31.48 -0.37 -14.14
C GLY A 374 30.92 -1.79 -14.07
N ASN A 375 30.76 -2.36 -12.87
CA ASN A 375 30.09 -3.64 -12.66
C ASN A 375 29.03 -3.51 -11.55
N ASP A 376 27.87 -2.95 -11.87
CA ASP A 376 26.76 -2.88 -10.93
C ASP A 376 25.99 -4.22 -10.92
N TRP A 377 26.57 -5.22 -10.22
CA TRP A 377 26.01 -6.55 -10.07
C TRP A 377 24.61 -6.55 -9.43
N CYS A 378 24.28 -5.49 -8.69
CA CYS A 378 23.04 -5.34 -7.94
C CYS A 378 21.88 -4.95 -8.86
N GLU A 379 22.09 -3.93 -9.67
CA GLU A 379 21.18 -3.55 -10.75
C GLU A 379 20.97 -4.72 -11.71
N ARG A 380 22.05 -5.39 -12.10
CA ARG A 380 21.99 -6.55 -12.99
C ARG A 380 21.11 -7.65 -12.41
N GLY A 381 21.22 -7.95 -11.11
CA GLY A 381 20.43 -8.99 -10.46
C GLY A 381 18.92 -8.75 -10.44
N VAL A 382 18.50 -7.49 -10.32
CA VAL A 382 17.08 -7.08 -10.40
C VAL A 382 16.62 -7.12 -11.86
N CYS A 383 17.34 -6.45 -12.76
CA CYS A 383 16.93 -6.33 -14.16
C CYS A 383 16.95 -7.67 -14.89
N GLU A 384 17.90 -8.57 -14.59
CA GLU A 384 17.99 -9.90 -15.20
C GLU A 384 16.81 -10.81 -14.86
N LYS A 385 15.95 -10.46 -13.90
CA LYS A 385 14.72 -11.22 -13.64
C LYS A 385 13.71 -11.09 -14.77
N CYS A 386 13.70 -9.94 -15.44
CA CYS A 386 12.77 -9.65 -16.52
C CYS A 386 13.46 -9.41 -17.87
N HIS A 387 14.77 -9.14 -17.89
CA HIS A 387 15.54 -8.89 -19.10
C HIS A 387 16.61 -9.98 -19.32
N ALA A 388 16.83 -10.36 -20.57
CA ALA A 388 18.02 -11.06 -21.01
C ALA A 388 19.08 -9.99 -21.30
N THR A 389 20.16 -9.99 -20.52
CA THR A 389 21.26 -9.05 -20.68
C THR A 389 21.97 -9.32 -22.00
N TYR A 390 21.79 -8.39 -22.94
CA TYR A 390 22.69 -8.22 -24.07
C TYR A 390 23.41 -6.89 -23.88
N GLU A 391 24.70 -6.88 -24.20
CA GLU A 391 25.55 -5.70 -24.10
C GLU A 391 24.84 -4.47 -24.69
N HIS A 392 24.74 -3.38 -23.92
CA HIS A 392 24.47 -2.08 -24.53
C HIS A 392 25.52 -1.82 -25.61
N GLN A 393 25.16 -1.17 -26.72
CA GLN A 393 26.09 -0.73 -27.77
C GLN A 393 27.36 -0.02 -27.26
N SER A 394 27.32 0.55 -26.05
CA SER A 394 28.44 1.24 -25.41
C SER A 394 29.42 0.34 -24.64
N GLY A 395 29.21 -0.99 -24.61
CA GLY A 395 30.08 -1.94 -23.91
C GLY A 395 30.07 -1.78 -22.38
N LYS A 396 29.13 -1.01 -21.82
CA LYS A 396 28.95 -0.84 -20.38
C LYS A 396 27.80 -1.71 -19.88
N ILE A 397 28.12 -2.63 -18.98
CA ILE A 397 27.18 -3.50 -18.28
C ILE A 397 27.02 -2.94 -16.87
N GLY A 398 26.11 -1.97 -16.68
CA GLY A 398 25.84 -1.33 -15.38
C GLY A 398 25.39 0.13 -15.52
N GLY A 399 24.67 0.64 -14.53
CA GLY A 399 24.03 1.96 -14.55
C GLY A 399 22.60 1.96 -15.09
N CYS A 400 21.89 0.83 -14.97
CA CYS A 400 20.49 0.69 -15.38
C CYS A 400 19.63 1.76 -14.71
N PHE A 401 19.75 1.97 -13.40
CA PHE A 401 18.95 3.01 -12.73
C PHE A 401 19.34 4.43 -13.14
N GLY A 402 20.53 4.65 -13.71
CA GLY A 402 20.94 5.94 -14.27
C GLY A 402 20.17 6.35 -15.53
N CYS A 403 19.53 5.40 -16.22
CA CYS A 403 18.75 5.64 -17.44
C CYS A 403 17.29 5.17 -17.33
N HIS A 404 17.02 4.19 -16.47
CA HIS A 404 15.74 3.49 -16.34
C HIS A 404 15.07 3.67 -14.96
N GLY A 405 15.66 4.48 -14.07
CA GLY A 405 15.02 4.88 -12.82
C GLY A 405 13.86 5.86 -13.04
N HIS A 406 12.89 5.86 -12.13
CA HIS A 406 11.72 6.72 -12.21
C HIS A 406 12.08 8.22 -12.14
N GLY A 407 11.40 9.07 -12.91
CA GLY A 407 11.68 10.52 -12.91
C GLY A 407 12.98 10.94 -13.60
N LEU A 408 13.52 10.07 -14.46
CA LEU A 408 14.66 10.35 -15.34
C LEU A 408 14.20 10.63 -16.77
N SER A 409 14.77 11.66 -17.40
CA SER A 409 14.66 11.89 -18.84
C SER A 409 15.77 11.12 -19.56
N VAL A 410 15.41 10.32 -20.55
CA VAL A 410 16.37 9.52 -21.34
C VAL A 410 17.46 10.43 -21.93
N GLY A 411 18.74 10.12 -21.64
CA GLY A 411 19.91 10.85 -22.13
C GLY A 411 20.59 11.81 -21.15
N GLY A 412 20.03 11.99 -19.94
CA GLY A 412 20.70 12.74 -18.88
C GLY A 412 21.69 11.85 -18.13
N GLY A 413 22.98 11.90 -18.50
CA GLY A 413 24.06 11.35 -17.66
C GLY A 413 24.10 12.08 -16.32
N GLY A 414 23.35 11.57 -15.34
CA GLY A 414 23.20 12.13 -14.02
C GLY A 414 23.37 11.04 -12.97
N SER A 415 24.10 11.38 -11.90
CA SER A 415 24.41 10.54 -10.74
C SER A 415 23.20 9.74 -10.25
N ALA A 416 23.42 8.48 -9.86
CA ALA A 416 22.43 7.54 -9.33
C ALA A 416 21.38 8.26 -8.46
N MET A 417 20.14 8.33 -8.96
CA MET A 417 19.08 9.09 -8.30
C MET A 417 18.23 8.20 -7.42
N LYS A 418 17.81 8.79 -6.30
CA LYS A 418 17.02 8.17 -5.24
C LYS A 418 15.55 8.29 -5.63
N THR A 419 14.99 7.21 -6.18
CA THR A 419 13.64 7.22 -6.76
C THR A 419 12.59 6.56 -5.88
N PHE A 420 12.96 6.07 -4.69
CA PHE A 420 12.05 5.59 -3.65
C PHE A 420 12.69 5.69 -2.27
#